data_AF-A0A7S1GJX3-F1
#
_entry.id   AF-A0A7S1GJX3-F1
#
_cell.length_a   1.000
_cell.length_b   1.000
_cell.length_c   1.000
_cell.angle_alpha   90.00
_cell.angle_beta   90.00
_cell.angle_gamma   90.00
#
_symmetry.space_group_name_H-M   'P 1'
#
loop_
_entity.id
_entity.type
_entity.pdbx_description
1 polymer ?
#
loop_
_entity_poly.entity_id
_entity_poly.type
_entity_poly.pdbx_seq_one_letter_code
_entity_poly.pdbx_strand_id
1 'polypeptide(L)'
;SSLRSITVPASITAIGYSAFSNCSSLQSIAVPAFIATIGYGVFFGCSSLRSIAGPASITAIGAYAFHNCSSLRSITVPASITAIGYSAFSNCSSLQSITIPASITAIWSNAFA
;
A
#
# COMPACT_ATOMS: atom_id res chain seq x y z
N SER A 1 -1.71 12.16 -12.62
CA SER A 1 -0.62 12.96 -12.02
C SER A 1 0.72 12.59 -12.66
N SER A 2 1.66 13.54 -12.80
CA SER A 2 3.04 13.32 -13.30
C SER A 2 4.05 13.03 -12.19
N LEU A 3 3.59 12.93 -10.92
CA LEU A 3 4.45 12.64 -9.78
C LEU A 3 5.11 11.25 -9.94
N ARG A 4 6.44 11.22 -9.99
CA ARG A 4 7.21 9.97 -10.18
C ARG A 4 7.76 9.39 -8.89
N SER A 5 8.07 10.24 -7.93
CA SER A 5 8.65 9.85 -6.63
C SER A 5 8.29 10.91 -5.59
N ILE A 6 8.08 10.47 -4.35
CA ILE A 6 7.92 11.36 -3.21
C ILE A 6 8.56 10.73 -1.96
N THR A 7 9.24 11.57 -1.20
CA THR A 7 9.64 11.27 0.17
C THR A 7 8.69 12.01 1.09
N VAL A 8 7.88 11.29 1.84
CA VAL A 8 6.99 11.90 2.83
C VAL A 8 7.84 12.31 4.04
N PRO A 9 7.79 13.58 4.50
CA PRO A 9 8.57 14.01 5.66
C PRO A 9 8.18 13.27 6.94
N ALA A 10 9.14 13.09 7.85
CA ALA A 10 8.90 12.41 9.13
C ALA A 10 7.93 13.18 10.07
N SER A 11 7.70 14.47 9.82
CA SER A 11 6.72 15.29 10.54
C SER A 11 5.27 14.99 10.14
N ILE A 12 5.04 14.26 9.05
CA ILE A 12 3.70 13.85 8.63
C ILE A 12 3.22 12.69 9.50
N THR A 13 2.11 12.91 10.20
CA THR A 13 1.51 11.95 11.12
C THR A 13 0.38 11.13 10.48
N ALA A 14 -0.14 11.57 9.33
CA ALA A 14 -1.23 10.89 8.64
C ALA A 14 -1.15 11.10 7.12
N ILE A 15 -1.53 10.07 6.35
CA ILE A 15 -1.85 10.17 4.93
C ILE A 15 -3.37 10.01 4.80
N GLY A 16 -4.03 11.03 4.26
CA GLY A 16 -5.47 11.04 4.07
C GLY A 16 -5.96 9.99 3.06
N TYR A 17 -7.26 9.73 3.06
CA TYR A 17 -7.89 8.83 2.09
C TYR A 17 -7.58 9.27 0.65
N SER A 18 -7.21 8.29 -0.18
CA SER A 18 -6.91 8.52 -1.60
C SER A 18 -5.82 9.57 -1.90
N ALA A 19 -4.95 9.91 -0.93
CA ALA A 19 -3.98 11.00 -1.08
C ALA A 19 -3.03 10.87 -2.30
N PHE A 20 -2.69 9.65 -2.69
CA PHE A 20 -1.88 9.36 -3.89
C PHE A 20 -2.68 8.64 -4.98
N SER A 21 -4.01 8.63 -4.89
CA SER A 21 -4.87 7.97 -5.88
C SER A 21 -4.62 8.54 -7.28
N ASN A 22 -4.54 7.64 -8.26
CA ASN A 22 -4.27 7.91 -9.67
C ASN A 22 -2.95 8.67 -9.92
N CYS A 23 -1.97 8.54 -9.02
CA CYS A 23 -0.58 8.84 -9.31
C CYS A 23 0.04 7.75 -10.19
N SER A 24 -0.50 7.58 -11.40
CA SER A 24 -0.14 6.52 -12.35
C SER A 24 1.33 6.52 -12.77
N SER A 25 2.03 7.66 -12.62
CA SER A 25 3.47 7.79 -12.86
C SER A 25 4.35 7.49 -11.64
N LEU A 26 3.77 7.34 -10.43
CA LEU A 26 4.51 7.13 -9.19
C LEU A 26 5.16 5.76 -9.20
N GLN A 27 6.49 5.71 -9.14
CA GLN A 27 7.27 4.48 -9.23
C GLN A 27 7.66 3.95 -7.85
N SER A 28 7.87 4.86 -6.91
CA SER A 28 8.32 4.57 -5.54
C SER A 28 7.84 5.64 -4.57
N ILE A 29 7.55 5.22 -3.34
CA ILE A 29 7.28 6.11 -2.21
C ILE A 29 7.97 5.58 -0.96
N ALA A 30 8.62 6.46 -0.22
CA ALA A 30 9.10 6.19 1.13
C ALA A 30 8.04 6.69 2.13
N VAL A 31 7.36 5.75 2.79
CA VAL A 31 6.36 6.06 3.82
C VAL A 31 7.07 6.17 5.18
N PRO A 32 6.84 7.21 6.00
CA PRO A 32 7.54 7.43 7.26
C PRO A 32 7.19 6.39 8.33
N ALA A 33 8.14 6.13 9.22
CA ALA A 33 8.06 5.16 10.32
C ALA A 33 6.98 5.42 11.38
N PHE A 34 6.26 6.55 11.32
CA PHE A 34 5.20 6.89 12.27
C PHE A 34 3.80 6.72 11.68
N ILE A 35 3.70 6.36 10.40
CA ILE A 35 2.40 6.13 9.77
C ILE A 35 1.86 4.78 10.23
N ALA A 36 0.73 4.84 10.94
CA ALA A 36 0.07 3.67 11.51
C ALA A 36 -0.73 2.88 10.47
N THR A 37 -1.25 3.53 9.43
CA THR A 37 -2.16 2.87 8.47
C THR A 37 -1.90 3.31 7.04
N ILE A 38 -2.04 2.37 6.10
CA ILE A 38 -2.29 2.70 4.70
C ILE A 38 -3.81 2.69 4.55
N GLY A 39 -4.42 3.88 4.60
CA GLY A 39 -5.87 4.04 4.60
C GLY A 39 -6.57 3.67 3.30
N TYR A 40 -7.87 3.95 3.25
CA TYR A 40 -8.72 3.71 2.07
C TYR A 40 -8.11 4.33 0.81
N GLY A 41 -7.90 3.50 -0.22
CA GLY A 41 -7.56 3.95 -1.58
C GLY A 41 -6.28 4.77 -1.73
N VAL A 42 -5.38 4.80 -0.73
CA VAL A 42 -4.22 5.72 -0.71
C VAL A 42 -3.40 5.67 -2.00
N PHE A 43 -3.15 4.47 -2.53
CA PHE A 43 -2.43 4.25 -3.79
C PHE A 43 -3.30 3.65 -4.89
N PHE A 44 -4.62 3.84 -4.83
CA PHE A 44 -5.53 3.38 -5.87
C PHE A 44 -5.06 3.87 -7.25
N GLY A 45 -4.91 2.98 -8.23
CA GLY A 45 -4.54 3.35 -9.59
C GLY A 45 -3.10 3.84 -9.77
N CYS A 46 -2.20 3.64 -8.79
CA CYS A 46 -0.76 3.87 -8.94
C CYS A 46 -0.11 2.78 -9.81
N SER A 47 -0.48 2.71 -11.09
CA SER A 47 -0.14 1.61 -12.00
C SER A 47 1.36 1.44 -12.25
N SER A 48 2.19 2.47 -12.05
CA SER A 48 3.66 2.38 -12.16
C SER A 48 4.37 2.03 -10.86
N LEU A 49 3.67 1.92 -9.72
CA LEU A 49 4.29 1.69 -8.42
C LEU A 49 4.87 0.28 -8.38
N ARG A 50 6.18 0.15 -8.22
CA ARG A 50 6.88 -1.14 -8.34
C ARG A 50 7.10 -1.84 -7.01
N SER A 51 7.36 -1.04 -5.98
CA SER A 51 7.63 -1.50 -4.64
C SER A 51 7.16 -0.47 -3.63
N ILE A 52 6.85 -0.97 -2.44
CA ILE A 52 6.69 -0.16 -1.24
C ILE A 52 7.55 -0.78 -0.15
N ALA A 53 8.40 0.05 0.44
CA ALA A 53 9.01 -0.28 1.72
C ALA A 53 8.00 0.16 2.78
N GLY A 54 7.29 -0.81 3.37
CA GLY A 54 6.38 -0.54 4.47
C GLY A 54 7.17 -0.11 5.71
N PRO A 55 6.88 1.03 6.34
CA PRO A 55 7.42 1.34 7.64
C PRO A 55 7.02 0.28 8.65
N ALA A 56 7.94 -0.05 9.58
CA ALA A 56 7.76 -1.10 10.58
C ALA A 56 6.58 -0.88 11.54
N SER A 57 5.91 0.28 11.46
CA SER A 57 4.80 0.71 12.32
C SER A 57 3.40 0.49 11.75
N ILE A 58 3.26 0.10 10.48
CA ILE A 58 1.93 -0.02 9.86
C ILE A 58 1.18 -1.18 10.51
N THR A 59 -0.03 -0.93 11.01
CA THR A 59 -0.88 -1.93 11.65
C THR A 59 -2.00 -2.43 10.74
N ALA A 60 -2.37 -1.68 9.70
CA ALA A 60 -3.44 -2.08 8.79
C ALA A 60 -3.25 -1.55 7.36
N ILE A 61 -3.72 -2.35 6.40
CA ILE A 61 -3.92 -1.97 5.00
C ILE A 61 -5.42 -1.87 4.72
N GLY A 62 -5.88 -0.68 4.37
CA GLY A 62 -7.29 -0.37 4.14
C GLY A 62 -7.84 -0.92 2.83
N ALA A 63 -9.17 -0.79 2.67
CA ALA A 63 -9.84 -1.18 1.44
C ALA A 63 -9.28 -0.40 0.23
N TYR A 64 -9.10 -1.11 -0.88
CA TYR A 64 -8.58 -0.58 -2.14
C TYR A 64 -7.21 0.11 -2.07
N ALA A 65 -6.44 -0.05 -0.99
CA ALA A 65 -5.20 0.69 -0.74
C ALA A 65 -4.20 0.66 -1.90
N PHE A 66 -4.07 -0.47 -2.59
CA PHE A 66 -3.21 -0.71 -3.75
C PHE A 66 -3.99 -1.22 -4.97
N HIS A 67 -5.30 -1.00 -5.01
CA HIS A 67 -6.13 -1.45 -6.13
C HIS A 67 -5.61 -0.87 -7.45
N ASN A 68 -5.52 -1.69 -8.51
CA ASN A 68 -4.94 -1.31 -9.81
C ASN A 68 -3.46 -0.87 -9.78
N CYS A 69 -2.67 -1.25 -8.77
CA CYS A 69 -1.20 -1.10 -8.80
C CYS A 69 -0.55 -2.20 -9.67
N SER A 70 -0.81 -2.18 -10.97
CA SER A 70 -0.45 -3.27 -11.89
C SER A 70 1.05 -3.56 -12.02
N SER A 71 1.93 -2.59 -11.73
CA SER A 71 3.40 -2.79 -11.71
C SER A 71 3.96 -3.24 -10.35
N LEU A 72 3.14 -3.37 -9.31
CA LEU A 72 3.61 -3.72 -7.97
C LEU A 72 4.08 -5.18 -7.97
N ARG A 73 5.40 -5.38 -7.87
CA ARG A 73 6.00 -6.74 -7.96
C ARG A 73 6.12 -7.42 -6.61
N SER A 74 6.39 -6.63 -5.58
CA SER A 74 6.68 -7.10 -4.25
C SER A 74 6.20 -6.09 -3.23
N ILE A 75 5.63 -6.59 -2.15
CA ILE A 75 5.36 -5.83 -0.94
C ILE A 75 5.93 -6.58 0.26
N THR A 76 6.71 -5.87 1.08
CA THR A 76 7.07 -6.38 2.40
C THR A 76 5.99 -5.92 3.36
N VAL A 77 5.19 -6.86 3.86
CA VAL A 77 4.17 -6.62 4.89
C VAL A 77 4.87 -6.67 6.25
N PRO A 78 4.95 -5.55 7.00
CA PRO A 78 5.54 -5.55 8.35
C PRO A 78 4.78 -6.51 9.28
N ALA A 79 5.51 -7.12 10.23
CA ALA A 79 4.94 -7.99 11.26
C ALA A 79 3.99 -7.28 12.23
N SER A 80 3.87 -5.95 12.14
CA SER A 80 2.88 -5.16 12.88
C SER A 80 1.49 -5.17 12.25
N ILE A 81 1.35 -5.60 10.98
CA ILE A 81 0.07 -5.60 10.28
C ILE A 81 -0.82 -6.72 10.81
N THR A 82 -2.06 -6.36 11.18
CA THR A 82 -3.07 -7.31 11.67
C THR A 82 -4.21 -7.54 10.68
N ALA A 83 -4.44 -6.63 9.73
CA ALA A 83 -5.56 -6.71 8.79
C ALA A 83 -5.24 -6.20 7.37
N ILE A 84 -5.79 -6.89 6.37
CA ILE A 84 -5.77 -6.52 4.95
C ILE A 84 -7.21 -6.35 4.44
N GLY A 85 -7.56 -5.13 4.02
CA GLY A 85 -8.90 -4.72 3.65
C GLY A 85 -9.41 -5.23 2.29
N TYR A 86 -10.71 -4.98 2.06
CA TYR A 86 -11.41 -5.38 0.84
C TYR A 86 -10.70 -4.87 -0.42
N SER A 87 -10.45 -5.76 -1.40
CA SER A 87 -9.80 -5.41 -2.67
C SER A 87 -8.46 -4.67 -2.55
N ALA A 88 -7.76 -4.80 -1.41
CA ALA A 88 -6.55 -4.03 -1.10
C ALA A 88 -5.48 -4.11 -2.20
N PHE A 89 -5.24 -5.29 -2.76
CA PHE A 89 -4.29 -5.56 -3.85
C PHE A 89 -4.99 -6.07 -5.11
N SER A 90 -6.29 -5.80 -5.27
CA SER A 90 -6.98 -6.28 -6.45
C SER A 90 -6.41 -5.61 -7.72
N ASN A 91 -6.28 -6.38 -8.80
CA ASN A 91 -5.65 -6.00 -10.07
C ASN A 91 -4.16 -5.61 -9.96
N CYS A 92 -3.45 -6.10 -8.93
CA CYS A 92 -1.99 -6.04 -8.86
C CYS A 92 -1.36 -7.17 -9.71
N SER A 93 -1.51 -7.11 -11.03
CA SER A 93 -1.15 -8.21 -11.95
C SER A 93 0.33 -8.61 -11.97
N SER A 94 1.24 -7.72 -11.55
CA SER A 94 2.67 -8.05 -11.41
C SER A 94 3.05 -8.64 -10.04
N LEU A 95 2.13 -8.70 -9.08
CA LEU A 95 2.41 -9.19 -7.73
C LEU A 95 2.52 -10.71 -7.75
N GLN A 96 3.75 -11.21 -7.68
CA GLN A 96 4.02 -12.66 -7.82
C GLN A 96 3.99 -13.41 -6.49
N SER A 97 4.36 -12.74 -5.40
CA SER A 97 4.41 -13.35 -4.08
C SER A 97 4.15 -12.31 -3.00
N ILE A 98 3.54 -12.77 -1.92
CA ILE A 98 3.38 -12.00 -0.69
C ILE A 98 3.61 -12.91 0.51
N THR A 99 4.44 -12.46 1.44
CA THR A 99 4.61 -13.12 2.74
C THR A 99 3.60 -12.54 3.70
N ILE A 100 2.67 -13.37 4.16
CA ILE A 100 1.69 -13.01 5.19
C ILE A 100 2.33 -13.25 6.56
N PRO A 101 2.58 -12.20 7.37
CA PRO A 101 3.10 -12.39 8.72
C PRO A 101 2.05 -13.04 9.63
N ALA A 102 2.52 -13.77 10.65
CA ALA A 102 1.67 -14.47 11.62
C ALA A 102 0.77 -13.53 12.45
N SER A 103 1.05 -12.23 12.42
CA SER A 103 0.25 -11.18 13.04
C SER A 103 -1.10 -10.94 12.35
N ILE A 104 -1.26 -11.36 11.09
CA ILE A 104 -2.50 -11.14 10.34
C ILE A 104 -3.61 -12.02 10.91
N THR A 105 -4.67 -11.38 11.38
CA THR A 105 -5.89 -12.02 11.90
C THR A 105 -7.08 -11.85 10.95
N ALA A 106 -7.00 -10.96 9.95
CA ALA A 106 -8.09 -10.73 9.01
C ALA A 106 -7.60 -10.41 7.58
N ILE A 107 -8.16 -11.12 6.59
CA ILE A 107 -8.02 -10.84 5.16
C ILE A 107 -9.44 -10.77 4.57
N TRP A 108 -9.81 -9.64 4.00
CA TRP A 108 -11.16 -9.39 3.50
C TRP A 108 -11.32 -9.82 2.03
N SER A 109 -12.57 -9.92 1.56
CA SER A 109 -12.91 -10.38 0.22
C SER A 109 -12.14 -9.63 -0.88
N ASN A 110 -11.71 -10.37 -1.90
CA ASN A 110 -10.98 -9.87 -3.07
C ASN A 110 -9.65 -9.17 -2.74
N ALA A 111 -9.12 -9.31 -1.52
CA ALA A 111 -7.88 -8.63 -1.10
C ALA A 111 -6.71 -8.82 -2.09
N PHE A 112 -6.66 -9.95 -2.81
CA PHE A 112 -5.63 -10.29 -3.78
C PHE A 112 -6.19 -10.73 -5.15
N ALA A 113 -7.40 -10.26 -5.51
CA ALA A 113 -8.09 -10.67 -6.74
C ALA A 113 -7.47 -10.11 -8.02
#